data_AF-A0A2E6T271-F1
#
_entry.id   AF-A0A2E6T271-F1
#
_cell.length_a   1.000
_cell.length_b   1.000
_cell.length_c   1.000
_cell.angle_alpha   90.00
_cell.angle_beta   90.00
_cell.angle_gamma   90.00
#
_symmetry.space_group_name_H-M   'P 1'
#
loop_
_entity.id
_entity.type
_entity.pdbx_description
1 polymer ?
#
loop_
_entity_poly.entity_id
_entity_poly.type
_entity_poly.pdbx_seq_one_letter_code
_entity_poly.pdbx_strand_id
1 'polypeptide(L)'
;MSLAAVVSVIAGPVNEKCPLSGNAVKKDATYSVGFCCGNCQGKFTKDPAASIAKVKAAPINDACPFSGDPIKATASYKGNLVGFCCNNCKGKFEKDADNLIKKVKIARKTVNDKCPLSGRAINAKKTYTVAFCCNNCAGKFKKDPAKHIAKVK
;
A
#
# COMPACT_ATOMS: atom_id res chain seq x y z
N MET A 1 -40.89 0.48 -2.11
CA MET A 1 -40.07 0.31 -0.89
C MET A 1 -38.72 -0.29 -1.30
N SER A 2 -37.81 0.49 -1.88
CA SER A 2 -36.49 -0.05 -2.24
C SER A 2 -35.51 0.33 -1.15
N LEU A 3 -35.12 -0.69 -0.41
CA LEU A 3 -34.23 -0.67 0.74
C LEU A 3 -33.01 0.22 0.50
N ALA A 4 -32.75 1.03 1.52
CA ALA A 4 -31.49 1.73 1.72
C ALA A 4 -30.30 0.78 1.55
N ALA A 5 -29.41 1.13 0.62
CA ALA A 5 -28.04 0.68 0.66
C ALA A 5 -27.17 1.95 0.70
N VAL A 6 -27.14 2.58 1.88
CA VAL A 6 -26.01 3.41 2.31
C VAL A 6 -24.79 2.49 2.43
N VAL A 7 -24.29 2.03 1.28
CA VAL A 7 -22.99 1.37 1.21
C VAL A 7 -21.99 2.49 1.45
N SER A 8 -21.54 2.58 2.69
CA SER A 8 -20.29 3.24 3.03
C SER A 8 -19.25 2.80 2.00
N VAL A 9 -18.87 3.70 1.09
CA VAL A 9 -17.89 3.45 0.02
C VAL A 9 -16.54 3.17 0.69
N ILE A 10 -16.31 1.91 1.03
CA ILE A 10 -14.97 1.35 1.14
C ILE A 10 -14.45 1.33 -0.28
N ALA A 11 -13.56 2.26 -0.61
CA ALA A 11 -12.95 2.40 -1.92
C ALA A 11 -12.31 1.06 -2.32
N GLY A 12 -13.01 0.31 -3.16
CA GLY A 12 -12.48 -0.88 -3.81
C GLY A 12 -11.32 -0.54 -4.73
N PRO A 13 -10.70 -1.54 -5.36
CA PRO A 13 -9.73 -1.29 -6.40
C PRO A 13 -10.31 -0.42 -7.51
N VAL A 14 -9.51 0.51 -8.03
CA VAL A 14 -9.91 1.38 -9.14
C VAL A 14 -9.91 0.66 -10.49
N ASN A 15 -9.56 -0.63 -10.50
CA ASN A 15 -9.38 -1.43 -11.70
C ASN A 15 -9.89 -2.87 -11.48
N GLU A 16 -10.49 -3.46 -12.51
CA GLU A 16 -10.96 -4.85 -12.50
C GLU A 16 -9.99 -5.82 -13.20
N LYS A 17 -9.14 -5.29 -14.09
CA LYS A 17 -8.10 -6.04 -14.80
C LYS A 17 -6.72 -5.63 -14.31
N CYS A 18 -5.82 -6.59 -14.21
CA CYS A 18 -4.45 -6.38 -13.78
C CYS A 18 -3.72 -5.45 -14.77
N PRO A 19 -3.17 -4.30 -14.33
CA PRO A 19 -2.49 -3.34 -15.21
C PRO A 19 -1.25 -3.90 -15.91
N LEU A 20 -0.69 -5.00 -15.40
CA LEU A 20 0.54 -5.59 -15.92
C LEU A 20 0.30 -6.80 -16.84
N SER A 21 -0.86 -7.45 -16.77
CA SER A 21 -1.13 -8.69 -17.51
C SER A 21 -2.51 -8.76 -18.17
N GLY A 22 -3.46 -7.91 -17.80
CA GLY A 22 -4.85 -7.94 -18.31
C GLY A 22 -5.77 -8.95 -17.62
N ASN A 23 -5.22 -9.90 -16.85
CA ASN A 23 -6.00 -10.92 -16.12
C ASN A 23 -6.88 -10.29 -15.03
N ALA A 24 -7.93 -10.99 -14.60
CA ALA A 24 -8.78 -10.56 -13.48
C ALA A 24 -7.96 -10.33 -12.19
N VAL A 25 -8.30 -9.28 -11.45
CA VAL A 25 -7.64 -8.94 -10.18
C VAL A 25 -8.05 -9.87 -9.04
N LYS A 26 -7.17 -9.98 -8.04
CA LYS A 26 -7.47 -10.64 -6.75
C LYS A 26 -7.44 -9.60 -5.62
N LYS A 27 -8.19 -9.85 -4.54
CA LYS A 27 -8.40 -8.89 -3.45
C LYS A 27 -7.17 -8.67 -2.55
N ASP A 28 -6.21 -9.59 -2.57
CA ASP A 28 -5.07 -9.64 -1.66
C ASP A 28 -3.79 -8.99 -2.22
N ALA A 29 -3.65 -8.95 -3.54
CA ALA A 29 -2.51 -8.33 -4.22
C ALA A 29 -2.83 -6.88 -4.61
N THR A 30 -2.49 -5.93 -3.74
CA THR A 30 -2.83 -4.51 -3.94
C THR A 30 -1.66 -3.54 -3.76
N TYR A 31 -1.81 -2.35 -4.36
CA TYR A 31 -1.04 -1.14 -4.11
C TYR A 31 -2.00 -0.02 -3.70
N SER A 32 -1.96 0.38 -2.43
CA SER A 32 -2.87 1.40 -1.89
C SER A 32 -2.10 2.64 -1.45
N VAL A 33 -2.44 3.80 -2.01
CA VAL A 33 -1.92 5.10 -1.59
C VAL A 33 -2.95 5.77 -0.69
N GLY A 34 -2.53 6.23 0.48
CA GLY A 34 -3.37 6.97 1.42
C GLY A 34 -3.29 8.48 1.26
N PHE A 35 -4.39 9.17 1.54
CA PHE A 35 -4.51 10.64 1.46
C PHE A 35 -5.10 11.21 2.74
N CYS A 36 -4.77 12.45 3.07
CA CYS A 36 -5.30 13.12 4.27
C CYS A 36 -6.78 13.51 4.14
N CYS A 37 -7.29 13.70 2.91
CA CYS A 37 -8.65 14.15 2.65
C CYS A 37 -9.14 13.73 1.25
N GLY A 38 -10.45 13.86 1.01
CA GLY A 38 -11.08 13.52 -0.26
C GLY A 38 -10.61 14.37 -1.45
N ASN A 39 -10.26 15.65 -1.23
CA ASN A 39 -9.75 16.50 -2.30
C ASN A 39 -8.36 16.02 -2.80
N CYS A 40 -7.48 15.61 -1.88
CA CYS A 40 -6.17 15.05 -2.26
C CYS A 40 -6.33 13.72 -3.00
N GLN A 41 -7.19 12.83 -2.51
CA GLN A 41 -7.53 11.59 -3.21
C GLN A 41 -8.09 11.89 -4.61
N GLY A 42 -9.05 12.80 -4.74
CA GLY A 42 -9.66 13.15 -6.01
C GLY A 42 -8.68 13.73 -7.03
N LYS A 43 -7.77 14.62 -6.59
CA LYS A 43 -6.69 15.14 -7.44
C LYS A 43 -5.79 14.02 -7.95
N PHE A 44 -5.40 13.10 -7.07
CA PHE A 44 -4.56 11.96 -7.45
C PHE A 44 -5.30 10.99 -8.38
N THR A 45 -6.58 10.71 -8.16
CA THR A 45 -7.35 9.80 -9.03
C THR A 45 -7.49 10.34 -10.45
N LYS A 46 -7.62 11.67 -10.61
CA LYS A 46 -7.75 12.30 -11.94
C LYS A 46 -6.46 12.21 -12.77
N ASP A 47 -5.30 12.35 -12.12
CA ASP A 47 -4.00 12.24 -12.76
C ASP A 47 -2.98 11.64 -11.80
N PRO A 48 -2.96 10.30 -11.67
CA PRO A 48 -2.06 9.64 -10.74
C PRO A 48 -0.62 9.71 -11.25
N ALA A 49 -0.39 9.78 -12.56
CA ALA A 49 0.95 9.91 -13.15
C ALA A 49 1.65 11.21 -12.70
N ALA A 50 0.93 12.32 -12.59
CA ALA A 50 1.51 13.59 -12.15
C ALA A 50 2.01 13.60 -10.69
N SER A 51 1.55 12.66 -9.84
CA SER A 51 1.84 12.70 -8.40
C SER A 51 2.33 11.40 -7.80
N ILE A 52 2.38 10.29 -8.56
CA ILE A 52 2.86 8.99 -8.06
C ILE A 52 4.29 9.06 -7.54
N ALA A 53 5.15 9.86 -8.17
CA ALA A 53 6.54 10.04 -7.75
C ALA A 53 6.67 10.74 -6.38
N LYS A 54 5.62 11.42 -5.92
CA LYS A 54 5.57 12.07 -4.60
C LYS A 54 5.21 11.08 -3.48
N VAL A 55 4.81 9.84 -3.82
CA VAL A 55 4.48 8.81 -2.83
C VAL A 55 5.77 8.28 -2.21
N LYS A 56 6.00 8.64 -0.95
CA LYS A 56 7.10 8.09 -0.15
C LYS A 56 6.64 6.82 0.55
N ALA A 57 7.36 5.72 0.29
CA ALA A 57 7.09 4.46 0.95
C ALA A 57 7.38 4.55 2.45
N ALA A 58 6.52 3.94 3.26
CA ALA A 58 6.66 3.85 4.70
C ALA A 58 6.36 2.41 5.15
N PRO A 59 6.92 1.95 6.28
CA PRO A 59 6.66 0.61 6.78
C PRO A 59 5.18 0.41 7.12
N ILE A 60 4.68 -0.81 6.94
CA ILE A 60 3.27 -1.16 7.19
C ILE A 60 2.94 -1.33 8.68
N ASN A 61 3.97 -1.35 9.53
CA ASN A 61 3.91 -1.45 10.98
C ASN A 61 4.55 -0.21 11.61
N ASP A 62 4.13 0.13 12.84
CA ASP A 62 4.62 1.32 13.57
C ASP A 62 5.71 0.99 14.60
N ALA A 63 5.86 -0.29 14.95
CA ALA A 63 6.81 -0.77 15.95
C ALA A 63 7.44 -2.10 15.55
N CYS A 64 8.62 -2.41 16.10
CA CYS A 64 9.32 -3.65 15.82
C CYS A 64 8.45 -4.88 16.15
N PRO A 65 8.26 -5.83 15.23
CA PRO A 65 7.45 -7.04 15.45
C PRO A 65 7.98 -7.97 16.55
N PHE A 66 9.25 -7.83 16.93
CA PHE A 66 9.90 -8.70 17.90
C PHE A 66 9.92 -8.14 19.32
N SER A 67 10.12 -6.82 19.46
CA SER A 67 10.29 -6.17 20.77
C SER A 67 9.30 -5.03 21.05
N GLY A 68 8.65 -4.48 20.03
CA GLY A 68 7.82 -3.27 20.16
C GLY A 68 8.61 -1.95 20.10
N ASP A 69 9.94 -2.00 19.97
CA ASP A 69 10.76 -0.79 19.90
C ASP A 69 10.55 0.04 18.61
N PRO A 70 10.93 1.33 18.61
CA PRO A 70 10.86 2.19 17.43
C PRO A 70 11.63 1.64 16.22
N ILE A 71 11.08 1.88 15.02
CA ILE A 71 11.66 1.42 13.75
C ILE A 71 12.91 2.24 13.40
N LYS A 72 13.99 1.55 13.04
CA LYS A 72 15.27 2.13 12.57
C LYS A 72 15.79 1.49 11.27
N ALA A 73 15.24 0.34 10.88
CA ALA A 73 15.59 -0.39 9.67
C ALA A 73 14.33 -0.94 8.98
N THR A 74 14.40 -1.19 7.68
CA THR A 74 13.28 -1.78 6.92
C THR A 74 13.74 -2.93 6.03
N ALA A 75 12.87 -3.92 5.81
CA ALA A 75 13.00 -4.93 4.76
C ALA A 75 11.80 -4.88 3.80
N SER A 76 12.04 -5.22 2.54
CA SER A 76 10.98 -5.37 1.55
C SER A 76 10.39 -6.78 1.58
N TYR A 77 9.08 -6.91 1.76
CA TYR A 77 8.36 -8.19 1.72
C TYR A 77 7.12 -8.07 0.82
N LYS A 78 7.07 -8.85 -0.27
CA LYS A 78 6.01 -8.79 -1.30
C LYS A 78 5.74 -7.34 -1.78
N GLY A 79 6.82 -6.55 -1.87
CA GLY A 79 6.83 -5.14 -2.27
C GLY A 79 6.41 -4.13 -1.19
N ASN A 80 5.99 -4.59 0.00
CA ASN A 80 5.73 -3.70 1.14
C ASN A 80 7.00 -3.51 1.97
N LEU A 81 7.14 -2.36 2.62
CA LEU A 81 8.17 -2.17 3.65
C LEU A 81 7.67 -2.71 4.99
N VAL A 82 8.49 -3.51 5.65
CA VAL A 82 8.31 -3.94 7.04
C VAL A 82 9.42 -3.29 7.86
N GLY A 83 9.06 -2.65 8.96
CA GLY A 83 10.00 -1.94 9.83
C GLY A 83 10.48 -2.76 11.03
N PHE A 84 11.72 -2.55 11.42
CA PHE A 84 12.42 -3.23 12.52
C PHE A 84 13.23 -2.23 13.33
N CYS A 85 13.45 -2.51 14.62
CA CYS A 85 14.24 -1.62 15.48
C CYS A 85 15.75 -1.68 15.22
N CYS A 86 16.25 -2.73 14.53
CA CYS A 86 17.65 -2.88 14.21
C CYS A 86 17.89 -3.83 13.02
N ASN A 87 19.12 -3.85 12.51
CA ASN A 87 19.52 -4.73 11.41
C ASN A 87 19.50 -6.22 11.77
N ASN A 88 19.65 -6.58 13.06
CA ASN A 88 19.56 -7.99 13.47
C ASN A 88 18.12 -8.52 13.36
N CYS A 89 17.13 -7.74 13.82
CA CYS A 89 15.71 -8.07 13.64
C CYS A 89 15.32 -8.12 12.16
N LYS A 90 15.81 -7.17 11.37
CA LYS A 90 15.65 -7.17 9.91
C LYS A 90 16.21 -8.47 9.31
N GLY A 91 17.46 -8.83 9.61
CA GLY A 91 18.11 -10.03 9.08
C GLY A 91 17.42 -11.32 9.51
N LYS A 92 16.92 -11.40 10.75
CA LYS A 92 16.09 -12.54 11.20
C LYS A 92 14.82 -12.68 10.38
N PHE A 93 14.15 -11.56 10.09
CA PHE A 93 12.97 -11.54 9.25
C PHE A 93 13.28 -11.96 7.81
N GLU A 94 14.34 -11.42 7.19
CA GLU A 94 14.69 -11.74 5.79
C GLU A 94 15.01 -13.22 5.56
N LYS A 95 15.54 -13.92 6.58
CA LYS A 95 15.81 -15.37 6.52
C LYS A 95 14.56 -16.24 6.54
N ASP A 96 13.44 -15.75 7.08
CA ASP A 96 12.23 -16.53 7.29
C ASP A 96 10.96 -15.66 7.20
N ALA A 97 10.89 -14.82 6.15
CA ALA A 97 9.91 -13.74 6.06
C ALA A 97 8.46 -14.26 6.01
N ASP A 98 8.23 -15.38 5.31
CA ASP A 98 6.91 -15.99 5.17
C ASP A 98 6.36 -16.52 6.51
N ASN A 99 7.23 -16.96 7.44
CA ASN A 99 6.79 -17.34 8.77
C ASN A 99 6.74 -16.16 9.74
N LEU A 100 7.65 -15.19 9.62
CA LEU A 100 7.78 -14.11 10.58
C LEU A 100 6.84 -12.93 10.30
N ILE A 101 6.25 -12.85 9.11
CA ILE A 101 5.21 -11.85 8.79
C ILE A 101 4.01 -11.94 9.74
N LYS A 102 3.72 -13.12 10.29
CA LYS A 102 2.65 -13.37 11.28
C LYS A 102 2.82 -12.51 12.55
N LYS A 103 4.06 -12.15 12.89
CA LYS A 103 4.40 -11.32 14.07
C LYS A 103 4.23 -9.83 13.81
N VAL A 104 4.14 -9.43 12.53
CA VAL A 104 4.01 -8.02 12.15
C VAL A 104 2.58 -7.56 12.43
N LYS A 105 2.41 -6.70 13.43
CA LYS A 105 1.17 -5.97 13.65
C LYS A 105 1.03 -4.92 12.54
N ILE A 106 0.24 -5.25 11.52
CA ILE A 106 -0.02 -4.35 10.38
C ILE A 106 -0.85 -3.16 10.89
N ALA A 107 -0.23 -1.99 10.96
CA ALA A 107 -0.88 -0.75 11.34
C ALA A 107 -1.66 -0.12 10.18
N ARG A 108 -1.20 -0.37 8.94
CA ARG A 108 -1.79 0.21 7.73
C ARG A 108 -1.68 -0.72 6.52
N LYS A 109 -2.64 -0.62 5.61
CA LYS A 109 -2.62 -1.30 4.29
C LYS A 109 -2.05 -0.41 3.18
N THR A 110 -1.82 0.87 3.47
CA THR A 110 -1.27 1.83 2.52
C THR A 110 0.24 1.75 2.47
N VAL A 111 0.82 2.10 1.33
CA VAL A 111 2.28 2.12 1.14
C VAL A 111 2.93 3.35 1.79
N ASN A 112 2.14 4.35 2.21
CA ASN A 112 2.58 5.60 2.81
C ASN A 112 1.79 5.92 4.09
N ASP A 113 2.35 6.73 4.98
CA ASP A 113 1.69 7.34 6.16
C ASP A 113 1.47 8.86 6.04
N LYS A 114 2.21 9.52 5.14
CA LYS A 114 2.04 10.93 4.83
C LYS A 114 1.42 11.10 3.45
N CYS A 115 0.46 11.99 3.34
CA CYS A 115 -0.21 12.35 2.11
C CYS A 115 0.82 12.88 1.09
N PRO A 116 0.92 12.31 -0.12
CA PRO A 116 1.91 12.72 -1.11
C PRO A 116 1.69 14.13 -1.65
N LEU A 117 0.49 14.69 -1.49
CA LEU A 117 0.14 16.02 -1.99
C LEU A 117 0.27 17.14 -0.94
N SER A 118 0.21 16.82 0.35
CA SER A 118 0.18 17.82 1.42
C SER A 118 1.17 17.56 2.57
N GLY A 119 1.78 16.38 2.65
CA GLY A 119 2.66 16.00 3.76
C GLY A 119 1.94 15.68 5.08
N ARG A 120 0.63 15.93 5.19
CA ARG A 120 -0.17 15.63 6.39
C ARG A 120 -0.35 14.12 6.58
N ALA A 121 -0.65 13.68 7.81
CA ALA A 121 -0.99 12.28 8.06
C ALA A 121 -2.17 11.80 7.19
N ILE A 122 -2.12 10.56 6.74
CA ILE A 122 -3.20 9.97 5.93
C ILE A 122 -4.46 9.69 6.75
N ASN A 123 -5.59 9.62 6.07
CA ASN A 123 -6.83 9.08 6.58
C ASN A 123 -7.05 7.67 5.99
N ALA A 124 -7.23 6.66 6.83
CA ALA A 124 -7.35 5.26 6.41
C ALA A 124 -8.52 4.99 5.44
N LYS A 125 -9.54 5.86 5.39
CA LYS A 125 -10.69 5.74 4.50
C LYS A 125 -10.51 6.46 3.15
N LYS A 126 -9.42 7.20 2.96
CA LYS A 126 -9.15 7.98 1.75
C LYS A 126 -7.97 7.37 1.01
N THR A 127 -8.26 6.40 0.16
CA THR A 127 -7.23 5.63 -0.53
C THR A 127 -7.47 5.57 -2.04
N TYR A 128 -6.38 5.47 -2.79
CA TYR A 128 -6.37 5.04 -4.19
C TYR A 128 -5.75 3.64 -4.21
N THR A 129 -6.54 2.64 -4.56
CA THR A 129 -6.11 1.23 -4.50
C THR A 129 -6.08 0.64 -5.89
N VAL A 130 -4.93 0.11 -6.30
CA VAL A 130 -4.78 -0.70 -7.51
C VAL A 130 -4.70 -2.15 -7.10
N ALA A 131 -5.47 -3.03 -7.74
CA ALA A 131 -5.39 -4.47 -7.52
C ALA A 131 -4.70 -5.19 -8.68
N PHE A 132 -4.15 -6.36 -8.38
CA PHE A 132 -3.37 -7.16 -9.31
C PHE A 132 -3.84 -8.62 -9.26
N CYS A 133 -3.57 -9.38 -10.33
CA CYS A 133 -3.92 -10.80 -10.38
C CYS A 133 -3.08 -11.68 -9.44
N CYS A 134 -1.92 -11.19 -8.98
CA CYS A 134 -1.02 -11.91 -8.07
C CYS A 134 -0.01 -10.98 -7.37
N ASN A 135 0.62 -11.50 -6.31
CA ASN A 135 1.64 -10.79 -5.53
C ASN A 135 2.89 -10.42 -6.34
N ASN A 136 3.23 -11.18 -7.39
CA ASN A 136 4.35 -10.85 -8.26
C ASN A 136 4.07 -9.59 -9.09
N CYS A 137 2.86 -9.43 -9.61
CA CYS A 137 2.45 -8.21 -10.32
C CYS A 137 2.40 -7.01 -9.37
N ALA A 138 1.80 -7.17 -8.18
CA ALA A 138 1.79 -6.12 -7.16
C ALA A 138 3.21 -5.73 -6.73
N GLY A 139 4.11 -6.70 -6.58
CA GLY A 139 5.52 -6.48 -6.24
C GLY A 139 6.28 -5.74 -7.34
N LYS A 140 6.08 -6.08 -8.62
CA LYS A 140 6.64 -5.33 -9.76
C LYS A 140 6.15 -3.88 -9.77
N PHE A 141 4.85 -3.68 -9.55
CA PHE A 141 4.27 -2.34 -9.47
C PHE A 141 4.84 -1.51 -8.31
N LYS A 142 4.96 -2.11 -7.11
CA LYS A 142 5.49 -1.44 -5.92
C LYS A 142 6.95 -0.99 -6.06
N LYS A 143 7.76 -1.74 -6.81
CA LYS A 143 9.17 -1.38 -7.07
C LYS A 143 9.31 -0.13 -7.94
N ASP A 144 8.39 0.05 -8.89
CA ASP A 144 8.43 1.19 -9.80
C ASP A 144 7.01 1.61 -10.24
N PRO A 145 6.27 2.27 -9.34
CA PRO A 145 4.89 2.62 -9.62
C PRO A 145 4.81 3.69 -10.72
N ALA A 146 5.81 4.57 -10.83
CA ALA A 146 5.87 5.60 -11.86
C ALA A 146 5.91 5.00 -13.29
N LYS A 147 6.68 3.92 -13.51
CA LYS A 147 6.71 3.22 -14.81
C LYS A 147 5.42 2.48 -15.15
N HIS A 148 4.53 2.26 -14.20
CA HIS A 148 3.39 1.35 -14.37
C HIS A 148 2.02 2.02 -14.16
N ILE A 149 1.96 3.18 -13.50
CA ILE A 149 0.70 3.85 -13.15
C ILE A 149 -0.16 4.19 -14.37
N ALA A 150 0.47 4.52 -15.51
CA ALA A 150 -0.23 4.82 -16.76
C ALA A 150 -0.96 3.60 -17.37
N LYS A 151 -0.65 2.39 -16.88
CA LYS A 151 -1.33 1.15 -17.29
C LYS A 151 -2.59 0.86 -16.48
N VAL A 152 -2.83 1.61 -15.40
CA VAL A 152 -4.04 1.47 -14.59
C VAL A 152 -5.18 2.16 -15.35
N LYS A 153 -6.18 1.37 -15.72
CA LYS A 153 -7.38 1.80 -16.44
C LYS A 153 -8.61 1.41 -15.65
#